data_AF-A0A1E7FYK6-F1
#
_entry.id   AF-A0A1E7FYK6-F1
#
_cell.length_a   1.000
_cell.length_b   1.000
_cell.length_c   1.000
_cell.angle_alpha   90.00
_cell.angle_beta   90.00
_cell.angle_gamma   90.00
#
_symmetry.space_group_name_H-M   'P 1'
#
loop_
_entity.id
_entity.type
_entity.pdbx_description
1 polymer ?
#
loop_
_entity_poly.entity_id
_entity_poly.type
_entity_poly.pdbx_seq_one_letter_code
_entity_poly.pdbx_strand_id
1 'polypeptide(L)'
;MLGRNNNTKKRPPPPFLPPSIIVGDDSIAGRTRRQKRAIASKWDIQTPIIIEIINWLDQESLMNLSLVSRQLHSTIANEPGNKNKIVPVFEVSGSSTRRIFQMLRNNFLNEEIKNKLQYYPRMRLNNVHMYDEIYDHEVEQMARDVRMDWITSLNIYSSSSPSSRIAATILPSLSRILPSLRELDISKSGVVNIFGISNNCPLLEKVTADNLVDICFTLDGSDMRFCNNVKEIYMDHSSFNHRGNILKDKISDSNNHHDIFMFHYCCKALERVSIRNMKFRIFWGDDNDDDDEDFTQNLLIKFVRNAPPTLHWFRSDLTPDNITMLRMERPGIELLN
;
A
#
# COMPACT_ATOMS: atom_id res chain seq x y z
N MET A 1 40.62 33.64 11.29
CA MET A 1 39.25 34.18 11.12
C MET A 1 38.34 33.56 12.18
N LEU A 2 37.43 34.37 12.70
CA LEU A 2 36.81 34.27 14.03
C LEU A 2 35.86 33.08 14.22
N GLY A 3 36.07 32.32 15.29
CA GLY A 3 35.13 31.30 15.78
C GLY A 3 33.98 31.93 16.57
N ARG A 4 32.74 31.64 16.17
CA ARG A 4 31.52 32.07 16.88
C ARG A 4 31.13 31.02 17.92
N ASN A 5 31.27 31.41 19.19
CA ASN A 5 30.88 30.64 20.36
C ASN A 5 29.44 31.00 20.75
N ASN A 6 28.46 30.15 20.46
CA ASN A 6 27.06 30.37 20.80
C ASN A 6 26.75 29.83 22.21
N ASN A 7 27.03 30.66 23.23
CA ASN A 7 26.58 30.45 24.60
C ASN A 7 25.09 30.80 24.72
N THR A 8 24.21 29.81 24.61
CA THR A 8 22.79 29.94 24.98
C THR A 8 22.65 29.92 26.51
N LYS A 9 22.63 31.10 27.11
CA LYS A 9 22.25 31.28 28.52
C LYS A 9 20.80 30.82 28.72
N LYS A 10 20.61 29.70 29.43
CA LYS A 10 19.30 29.25 29.92
C LYS A 10 18.76 30.30 30.91
N ARG A 11 17.54 30.80 30.68
CA ARG A 11 16.82 31.65 31.64
C ARG A 11 16.47 30.82 32.89
N PRO A 12 16.66 31.35 34.11
CA PRO A 12 16.18 30.69 35.31
C PRO A 12 14.64 30.69 35.34
N PRO A 13 14.03 29.66 35.95
CA PRO A 13 12.58 29.61 36.15
C PRO A 13 12.11 30.73 37.09
N PRO A 14 10.86 31.21 36.93
CA PRO A 14 10.31 32.22 37.82
C PRO A 14 10.17 31.68 39.26
N PRO A 15 10.30 32.55 40.28
CA PRO A 15 10.19 32.14 41.67
C PRO A 15 8.78 31.62 41.99
N PHE A 16 8.73 30.52 42.73
CA PHE A 16 7.50 29.99 43.32
C PHE A 16 6.89 31.03 44.26
N LEU A 17 5.62 31.38 44.02
CA LEU A 17 4.83 32.16 44.96
C LEU A 17 4.52 31.27 46.19
N PRO A 18 4.60 31.82 47.41
CA PRO A 18 4.26 31.08 48.62
C PRO A 18 2.75 30.77 48.68
N PRO A 19 2.36 29.67 49.34
CA PRO A 19 0.96 29.33 49.54
C PRO A 19 0.30 30.39 50.43
N SER A 20 -0.80 30.95 49.94
CA SER A 20 -1.70 31.77 50.73
C SER A 20 -2.38 30.91 51.79
N ILE A 21 -2.00 31.14 53.05
CA ILE A 21 -2.69 30.64 54.23
C ILE A 21 -4.01 31.40 54.35
N ILE A 22 -5.12 30.75 54.01
CA ILE A 22 -6.48 31.22 54.35
C ILE A 22 -6.91 30.42 55.58
N VAL A 23 -6.95 31.12 56.72
CA VAL A 23 -7.54 30.65 57.98
C VAL A 23 -8.96 31.20 58.05
N GLY A 24 -9.92 30.31 58.33
CA GLY A 24 -11.27 30.63 58.79
C GLY A 24 -12.31 30.76 57.67
N ASP A 25 -13.13 29.72 57.46
CA ASP A 25 -14.44 29.65 58.11
C ASP A 25 -15.17 28.37 57.68
N ASP A 26 -15.62 27.61 58.67
CA ASP A 26 -16.54 26.50 58.52
C ASP A 26 -17.92 27.06 58.13
N SER A 27 -18.30 27.01 56.85
CA SER A 27 -19.70 26.78 56.42
C SER A 27 -19.92 26.85 54.90
N ILE A 28 -20.47 25.75 54.37
CA ILE A 28 -21.52 25.74 53.34
C ILE A 28 -21.16 26.26 51.93
N ALA A 29 -20.76 25.34 51.06
CA ALA A 29 -21.24 25.19 49.67
C ALA A 29 -20.76 23.81 49.17
N GLY A 30 -21.59 22.78 49.02
CA GLY A 30 -22.78 22.78 48.19
C GLY A 30 -22.56 21.76 47.08
N ARG A 31 -22.77 20.48 47.41
CA ARG A 31 -22.99 19.33 46.51
C ARG A 31 -23.14 19.72 45.03
N THR A 32 -22.09 19.57 44.21
CA THR A 32 -22.28 19.24 42.79
C THR A 32 -22.71 17.78 42.71
N ARG A 33 -24.00 17.65 43.05
CA ARG A 33 -24.92 16.57 42.73
C ARG A 33 -24.47 15.91 41.44
N ARG A 34 -24.18 14.61 41.54
CA ARG A 34 -24.26 13.62 40.46
C ARG A 34 -25.44 13.98 39.55
N GLN A 35 -25.21 14.82 38.53
CA GLN A 35 -26.01 14.76 37.33
C GLN A 35 -25.67 13.37 36.82
N LYS A 36 -26.55 12.40 37.11
CA LYS A 36 -26.68 11.21 36.29
C LYS A 36 -26.84 11.77 34.89
N ARG A 37 -25.73 11.89 34.13
CA ARG A 37 -25.78 12.04 32.69
C ARG A 37 -26.78 10.98 32.29
N ALA A 38 -27.90 11.39 31.72
CA ALA A 38 -28.80 10.47 31.06
C ALA A 38 -27.89 9.70 30.10
N ILE A 39 -27.53 8.48 30.48
CA ILE A 39 -26.76 7.59 29.64
C ILE A 39 -27.65 7.47 28.43
N ALA A 40 -27.17 7.93 27.29
CA ALA A 40 -27.90 7.89 26.03
C ALA A 40 -28.63 6.56 25.96
N SER A 41 -29.94 6.63 25.76
CA SER A 41 -30.84 5.49 25.74
C SER A 41 -30.19 4.37 24.94
N LYS A 42 -30.17 3.17 25.54
CA LYS A 42 -29.74 1.95 24.87
C LYS A 42 -30.40 1.93 23.50
N TRP A 43 -29.60 1.81 22.44
CA TRP A 43 -30.14 1.81 21.09
C TRP A 43 -31.09 0.62 20.97
N ASP A 44 -32.36 0.90 20.73
CA ASP A 44 -33.40 -0.12 20.55
C ASP A 44 -33.42 -0.66 19.11
N ILE A 45 -32.26 -0.60 18.44
CA ILE A 45 -32.06 -1.21 17.14
C ILE A 45 -31.57 -2.63 17.37
N GLN A 46 -32.17 -3.58 16.69
CA GLN A 46 -31.76 -4.98 16.77
C GLN A 46 -30.31 -5.12 16.28
N THR A 47 -29.47 -5.81 17.07
CA THR A 47 -28.06 -6.05 16.75
C THR A 47 -27.80 -6.50 15.31
N PRO A 48 -28.61 -7.39 14.68
CA PRO A 48 -28.41 -7.80 13.29
C PRO A 48 -28.44 -6.64 12.28
N ILE A 49 -29.35 -5.67 12.46
CA ILE A 49 -29.46 -4.50 11.57
C ILE A 49 -28.21 -3.63 11.71
N ILE A 50 -27.71 -3.45 12.93
CA ILE A 50 -26.47 -2.70 13.19
C ILE A 50 -25.27 -3.38 12.51
N ILE A 51 -25.16 -4.72 12.62
CA ILE A 51 -24.09 -5.49 11.98
C ILE A 51 -24.17 -5.36 10.45
N GLU A 52 -25.37 -5.41 9.87
CA GLU A 52 -25.55 -5.21 8.44
C GLU A 52 -25.07 -3.83 8.02
N ILE A 53 -25.48 -2.76 8.71
CA ILE A 53 -25.02 -1.40 8.43
C ILE A 53 -23.49 -1.29 8.54
N ILE A 54 -22.90 -1.80 9.64
CA ILE A 54 -21.45 -1.81 9.87
C ILE A 54 -20.70 -2.49 8.72
N ASN A 55 -21.25 -3.60 8.18
CA ASN A 55 -20.62 -4.32 7.08
C ASN A 55 -20.54 -3.51 5.77
N TRP A 56 -21.33 -2.43 5.62
CA TRP A 56 -21.30 -1.55 4.45
C TRP A 56 -20.42 -0.31 4.61
N LEU A 57 -19.90 -0.05 5.81
CA LEU A 57 -19.07 1.14 6.08
C LEU A 57 -17.63 0.95 5.62
N ASP A 58 -16.99 2.02 5.15
CA ASP A 58 -15.54 2.01 4.96
C ASP A 58 -14.77 2.05 6.30
N GLN A 59 -13.45 1.87 6.26
CA GLN A 59 -12.62 1.82 7.47
C GLN A 59 -12.60 3.14 8.26
N GLU A 60 -12.66 4.29 7.59
CA GLU A 60 -12.70 5.60 8.26
C GLU A 60 -14.05 5.80 8.97
N SER A 61 -15.14 5.50 8.27
CA SER A 61 -16.49 5.52 8.84
C SER A 61 -16.62 4.55 10.03
N LEU A 62 -16.02 3.36 9.95
CA LEU A 62 -15.97 2.42 11.07
C LEU A 62 -15.21 2.95 12.28
N MET A 63 -14.03 3.54 12.06
CA MET A 63 -13.24 4.14 13.14
C MET A 63 -14.05 5.26 13.81
N ASN A 64 -14.65 6.16 13.04
CA ASN A 64 -15.50 7.23 13.57
C ASN A 64 -16.71 6.68 14.34
N LEU A 65 -17.39 5.66 13.79
CA LEU A 65 -18.54 5.02 14.43
C LEU A 65 -18.15 4.36 15.75
N SER A 66 -16.96 3.77 15.84
CA SER A 66 -16.45 3.16 17.07
C SER A 66 -16.27 4.16 18.22
N LEU A 67 -16.08 5.45 17.90
CA LEU A 67 -15.93 6.52 18.90
C LEU A 67 -17.28 7.05 19.40
N VAL A 68 -18.38 6.79 18.70
CA VAL A 68 -19.72 7.28 19.06
C VAL A 68 -20.24 6.66 20.35
N SER A 69 -20.05 5.35 20.54
CA SER A 69 -20.48 4.68 21.78
C SER A 69 -19.68 3.40 22.08
N ARG A 70 -19.60 3.05 23.38
CA ARG A 70 -19.00 1.77 23.81
C ARG A 70 -19.72 0.55 23.24
N GLN A 71 -21.05 0.65 23.03
CA GLN A 71 -21.83 -0.43 22.45
C GLN A 71 -21.43 -0.67 20.99
N LEU A 72 -21.29 0.39 20.20
CA LEU A 72 -20.84 0.30 18.81
C LEU A 72 -19.39 -0.18 18.71
N HIS A 73 -18.50 0.33 19.55
CA HIS A 73 -17.13 -0.17 19.63
C HIS A 73 -17.09 -1.68 19.92
N SER A 74 -17.85 -2.14 20.92
CA SER A 74 -17.93 -3.58 21.24
C SER A 74 -18.57 -4.38 20.10
N THR A 75 -19.56 -3.82 19.41
CA THR A 75 -20.21 -4.46 18.25
C THR A 75 -19.20 -4.67 17.12
N ILE A 76 -18.44 -3.61 16.79
CA ILE A 76 -17.43 -3.64 15.73
C ILE A 76 -16.29 -4.62 16.08
N ALA A 77 -15.82 -4.61 17.33
CA ALA A 77 -14.68 -5.40 17.76
C ALA A 77 -15.00 -6.89 18.00
N ASN A 78 -16.14 -7.18 18.63
CA ASN A 78 -16.37 -8.48 19.28
C ASN A 78 -17.56 -9.27 18.73
N GLU A 79 -18.52 -8.64 18.04
CA GLU A 79 -19.75 -9.37 17.68
C GLU A 79 -19.52 -10.40 16.57
N PRO A 80 -19.98 -11.65 16.78
CA PRO A 80 -19.91 -12.68 15.75
C PRO A 80 -20.79 -12.29 14.56
N GLY A 81 -20.28 -12.53 13.35
CA GLY A 81 -20.96 -12.17 12.09
C GLY A 81 -20.60 -10.79 11.55
N ASN A 82 -19.89 -9.95 12.33
CA ASN A 82 -19.27 -8.76 11.76
C ASN A 82 -18.07 -9.16 10.89
N LYS A 83 -18.23 -9.04 9.57
CA LYS A 83 -17.18 -9.30 8.58
C LYS A 83 -16.26 -8.10 8.43
N ASN A 84 -16.76 -6.90 8.71
CA ASN A 84 -16.05 -5.65 8.53
C ASN A 84 -15.49 -5.14 9.86
N LYS A 85 -14.31 -5.65 10.22
CA LYS A 85 -13.57 -5.23 11.41
C LYS A 85 -12.67 -4.05 11.08
N ILE A 86 -12.40 -3.21 12.08
CA ILE A 86 -11.35 -2.20 11.97
C ILE A 86 -10.02 -2.93 11.83
N VAL A 87 -9.33 -2.68 10.73
CA VAL A 87 -8.00 -3.21 10.47
C VAL A 87 -6.99 -2.13 10.86
N PRO A 88 -6.28 -2.28 11.98
CA PRO A 88 -5.34 -1.27 12.43
C PRO A 88 -4.17 -1.13 11.44
N VAL A 89 -3.79 0.13 11.18
CA VAL A 89 -2.74 0.49 10.23
C VAL A 89 -1.57 1.11 10.98
N PHE A 90 -0.37 0.56 10.78
CA PHE A 90 0.87 1.14 11.25
C PHE A 90 1.33 2.21 10.26
N GLU A 91 1.00 3.46 10.56
CA GLU A 91 1.38 4.58 9.72
C GLU A 91 2.79 5.06 10.05
N VAL A 92 3.62 5.13 9.02
CA VAL A 92 4.96 5.68 9.09
C VAL A 92 5.03 6.92 8.21
N SER A 93 5.34 8.03 8.85
CA SER A 93 5.70 9.28 8.19
C SER A 93 7.13 9.65 8.59
N GLY A 94 7.87 10.25 7.68
CA GLY A 94 9.25 10.61 7.97
C GLY A 94 9.79 11.63 6.97
N SER A 95 10.93 12.19 7.33
CA SER A 95 11.65 13.17 6.52
C SER A 95 12.95 12.62 5.93
N SER A 96 13.28 11.34 6.17
CA SER A 96 14.44 10.67 5.57
C SER A 96 14.31 9.15 5.66
N THR A 97 14.83 8.44 4.65
CA THR A 97 14.86 6.97 4.63
C THR A 97 15.59 6.41 5.86
N ARG A 98 16.73 7.01 6.24
CA ARG A 98 17.57 6.56 7.37
C ARG A 98 16.78 6.56 8.67
N ARG A 99 16.07 7.66 8.93
CA ARG A 99 15.31 7.83 10.17
C ARG A 99 14.19 6.79 10.29
N ILE A 100 13.57 6.42 9.16
CA ILE A 100 12.56 5.37 9.15
C ILE A 100 13.16 4.03 9.51
N PHE A 101 14.23 3.60 8.85
CA PHE A 101 14.84 2.30 9.16
C PHE A 101 15.38 2.25 10.59
N GLN A 102 15.94 3.35 11.11
CA GLN A 102 16.33 3.45 12.51
C GLN A 102 15.12 3.33 13.45
N MET A 103 14.01 4.00 13.15
CA MET A 103 12.78 3.90 13.93
C MET A 103 12.21 2.48 13.91
N LEU A 104 12.11 1.87 12.74
CA LEU A 104 11.62 0.49 12.58
C LEU A 104 12.50 -0.50 13.35
N ARG A 105 13.82 -0.35 13.26
CA ARG A 105 14.77 -1.15 14.03
C ARG A 105 14.61 -0.95 15.53
N ASN A 106 14.54 0.30 16.00
CA ASN A 106 14.39 0.60 17.43
C ASN A 106 13.06 0.05 17.99
N ASN A 107 11.98 0.19 17.23
CA ASN A 107 10.67 -0.36 17.59
C ASN A 107 10.69 -1.89 17.62
N PHE A 108 11.42 -2.51 16.70
CA PHE A 108 11.56 -3.97 16.65
C PHE A 108 12.41 -4.52 17.79
N LEU A 109 13.51 -3.84 18.16
CA LEU A 109 14.38 -4.24 19.26
C LEU A 109 13.74 -4.02 20.65
N ASN A 110 12.71 -3.17 20.73
CA ASN A 110 11.92 -2.99 21.94
C ASN A 110 10.77 -4.01 21.97
N GLU A 111 10.89 -5.06 22.78
CA GLU A 111 9.89 -6.14 22.87
C GLU A 111 8.47 -5.64 23.24
N GLU A 112 8.34 -4.63 24.11
CA GLU A 112 7.03 -4.09 24.46
C GLU A 112 6.36 -3.41 23.25
N ILE A 113 7.13 -2.61 22.51
CA ILE A 113 6.63 -1.92 21.31
C ILE A 113 6.36 -2.94 20.20
N LYS A 114 7.27 -3.87 19.95
CA LYS A 114 7.11 -4.96 18.98
C LYS A 114 5.82 -5.75 19.23
N ASN A 115 5.54 -6.15 20.47
CA ASN A 115 4.31 -6.86 20.82
C ASN A 115 3.05 -6.02 20.55
N LYS A 116 3.12 -4.69 20.72
CA LYS A 116 2.02 -3.79 20.32
C LYS A 116 1.91 -3.65 18.80
N LEU A 117 3.04 -3.61 18.09
CA LEU A 117 3.05 -3.46 16.63
C LEU A 117 2.54 -4.70 15.90
N GLN A 118 2.62 -5.89 16.50
CA GLN A 118 2.05 -7.12 15.94
C GLN A 118 0.54 -7.05 15.68
N TYR A 119 -0.17 -6.17 16.39
CA TYR A 119 -1.60 -5.97 16.16
C TYR A 119 -1.92 -5.24 14.85
N TYR A 120 -0.93 -4.64 14.17
CA TYR A 120 -1.11 -3.83 12.97
C TYR A 120 -0.68 -4.63 11.73
N PRO A 121 -1.57 -5.38 11.06
CA PRO A 121 -1.18 -6.20 9.90
C PRO A 121 -0.92 -5.38 8.63
N ARG A 122 -1.28 -4.09 8.62
CA ARG A 122 -1.11 -3.18 7.49
C ARG A 122 -0.12 -2.10 7.83
N MET A 123 0.81 -1.83 6.93
CA MET A 123 1.73 -0.70 7.02
C MET A 123 1.39 0.32 5.94
N ARG A 124 1.38 1.61 6.31
CA ARG A 124 1.20 2.71 5.37
C ARG A 124 2.40 3.64 5.45
N LEU A 125 3.01 3.91 4.31
CA LEU A 125 4.12 4.84 4.18
C LEU A 125 3.64 6.12 3.51
N ASN A 126 3.67 7.23 4.25
CA ASN A 126 3.17 8.52 3.81
C ASN A 126 4.32 9.46 3.43
N ASN A 127 4.07 10.34 2.44
CA ASN A 127 5.00 11.39 1.99
C ASN A 127 6.33 10.85 1.46
N VAL A 128 6.25 9.85 0.58
CA VAL A 128 7.45 9.18 0.05
C VAL A 128 8.42 10.08 -0.71
N HIS A 129 7.93 11.19 -1.25
CA HIS A 129 8.75 12.21 -1.89
C HIS A 129 9.71 12.94 -0.92
N MET A 130 9.54 12.80 0.40
CA MET A 130 10.40 13.42 1.40
C MET A 130 11.60 12.56 1.79
N TYR A 131 11.74 11.34 1.24
CA TYR A 131 12.84 10.47 1.65
C TYR A 131 14.09 10.66 0.78
N ASP A 132 15.24 10.76 1.43
CA ASP A 132 16.52 10.86 0.73
C ASP A 132 16.93 9.51 0.12
N GLU A 133 17.66 9.55 -0.99
CA GLU A 133 18.37 8.39 -1.54
C GLU A 133 19.44 7.92 -0.54
N ILE A 134 19.46 6.62 -0.26
CA ILE A 134 20.48 6.00 0.60
C ILE A 134 21.09 4.84 -0.16
N TYR A 135 22.40 4.63 0.01
CA TYR A 135 23.08 3.48 -0.54
C TYR A 135 22.52 2.16 0.03
N ASP A 136 22.27 1.19 -0.86
CA ASP A 136 21.70 -0.10 -0.52
C ASP A 136 22.40 -0.79 0.66
N HIS A 137 23.73 -0.74 0.73
CA HIS A 137 24.52 -1.38 1.79
C HIS A 137 24.20 -0.82 3.19
N GLU A 138 23.90 0.47 3.30
CA GLU A 138 23.58 1.09 4.57
C GLU A 138 22.19 0.66 5.04
N VAL A 139 21.22 0.64 4.12
CA VAL A 139 19.88 0.19 4.44
C VAL A 139 19.86 -1.30 4.75
N GLU A 140 20.64 -2.12 4.04
CA GLU A 140 20.88 -3.53 4.36
C GLU A 140 21.38 -3.72 5.78
N GLN A 141 22.33 -2.90 6.23
CA GLN A 141 22.85 -2.98 7.59
C GLN A 141 21.80 -2.58 8.64
N MET A 142 20.93 -1.61 8.33
CA MET A 142 19.86 -1.19 9.23
C MET A 142 18.69 -2.18 9.28
N ALA A 143 18.37 -2.80 8.14
CA ALA A 143 17.35 -3.83 8.00
C ALA A 143 17.82 -5.20 8.49
N ARG A 144 19.14 -5.39 8.65
CA ARG A 144 19.72 -6.59 9.22
C ARG A 144 19.09 -6.85 10.60
N ASP A 145 18.58 -8.05 10.78
CA ASP A 145 17.92 -8.54 12.00
C ASP A 145 16.53 -7.96 12.30
N VAL A 146 15.96 -7.13 11.41
CA VAL A 146 14.58 -6.63 11.54
C VAL A 146 13.67 -7.46 10.65
N ARG A 147 12.69 -8.15 11.25
CA ARG A 147 11.69 -8.94 10.52
C ARG A 147 10.30 -8.76 11.09
N MET A 148 9.45 -8.04 10.38
CA MET A 148 8.06 -7.78 10.74
C MET A 148 7.13 -8.72 9.97
N ASP A 149 7.24 -10.02 10.27
CA ASP A 149 6.50 -11.09 9.58
C ASP A 149 4.96 -10.98 9.75
N TRP A 150 4.47 -10.11 10.63
CA TRP A 150 3.04 -9.85 10.85
C TRP A 150 2.45 -8.79 9.91
N ILE A 151 3.28 -8.01 9.21
CA ILE A 151 2.80 -7.07 8.19
C ILE A 151 2.53 -7.85 6.91
N THR A 152 1.28 -7.90 6.49
CA THR A 152 0.84 -8.61 5.28
C THR A 152 0.41 -7.68 4.16
N SER A 153 0.26 -6.38 4.44
CA SER A 153 -0.18 -5.39 3.45
C SER A 153 0.64 -4.11 3.59
N LEU A 154 1.17 -3.60 2.48
CA LEU A 154 1.96 -2.37 2.41
C LEU A 154 1.30 -1.42 1.41
N ASN A 155 0.95 -0.23 1.88
CA ASN A 155 0.49 0.87 1.05
C ASN A 155 1.53 2.00 1.06
N ILE A 156 1.95 2.43 -0.13
CA ILE A 156 2.91 3.49 -0.33
C ILE A 156 2.20 4.64 -1.03
N TYR A 157 1.95 5.70 -0.28
CA TYR A 157 1.16 6.84 -0.76
C TYR A 157 2.00 8.11 -0.84
N SER A 158 1.92 8.79 -1.99
CA SER A 158 2.38 10.17 -2.14
C SER A 158 1.19 11.08 -2.39
N SER A 159 1.06 12.12 -1.57
CA SER A 159 0.06 13.19 -1.78
C SER A 159 0.46 14.16 -2.90
N SER A 160 1.75 14.25 -3.22
CA SER A 160 2.30 15.08 -4.29
C SER A 160 2.73 14.24 -5.49
N SER A 161 2.79 14.88 -6.66
CA SER A 161 3.36 14.27 -7.87
C SER A 161 4.72 13.67 -7.53
N PRO A 162 4.92 12.36 -7.75
CA PRO A 162 6.05 11.67 -7.18
C PRO A 162 7.36 12.17 -7.80
N SER A 163 8.32 12.52 -6.94
CA SER A 163 9.73 12.53 -7.32
C SER A 163 10.13 11.09 -7.62
N SER A 164 10.48 10.81 -8.87
CA SER A 164 10.57 9.47 -9.44
C SER A 164 11.55 8.53 -8.71
N ARG A 165 12.63 9.04 -8.13
CA ARG A 165 13.77 8.19 -7.72
C ARG A 165 13.65 7.52 -6.36
N ILE A 166 12.82 8.05 -5.47
CA ILE A 166 12.90 7.72 -4.04
C ILE A 166 12.29 6.34 -3.73
N ALA A 167 11.20 5.98 -4.41
CA ALA A 167 10.55 4.70 -4.20
C ALA A 167 11.46 3.51 -4.60
N ALA A 168 12.37 3.70 -5.56
CA ALA A 168 13.27 2.66 -6.03
C ALA A 168 14.23 2.11 -4.96
N THR A 169 14.63 2.89 -3.96
CA THR A 169 15.56 2.44 -2.91
C THR A 169 14.84 1.90 -1.67
N ILE A 170 13.71 2.51 -1.29
CA ILE A 170 12.99 2.16 -0.07
C ILE A 170 12.25 0.83 -0.20
N LEU A 171 11.65 0.53 -1.35
CA LEU A 171 10.86 -0.70 -1.53
C LEU A 171 11.71 -1.98 -1.44
N PRO A 172 12.83 -2.12 -2.15
CA PRO A 172 13.71 -3.29 -2.00
C PRO A 172 14.16 -3.46 -0.55
N SER A 173 14.40 -2.37 0.16
CA SER A 173 14.80 -2.41 1.56
C SER A 173 13.66 -2.83 2.50
N LEU A 174 12.45 -2.30 2.30
CA LEU A 174 11.26 -2.70 3.03
C LEU A 174 10.90 -4.17 2.77
N SER A 175 11.11 -4.67 1.55
CA SER A 175 10.81 -6.07 1.23
C SER A 175 11.59 -7.07 2.08
N ARG A 176 12.79 -6.71 2.53
CA ARG A 176 13.63 -7.57 3.40
C ARG A 176 13.10 -7.64 4.82
N ILE A 177 12.48 -6.57 5.31
CA ILE A 177 11.88 -6.54 6.65
C ILE A 177 10.44 -7.04 6.67
N LEU A 178 9.77 -7.11 5.51
CA LEU A 178 8.37 -7.54 5.35
C LEU A 178 8.24 -8.83 4.51
N PRO A 179 8.86 -9.96 4.90
CA PRO A 179 8.89 -11.15 4.05
C PRO A 179 7.52 -11.84 3.90
N SER A 180 6.56 -11.56 4.79
CA SER A 180 5.19 -12.09 4.75
C SER A 180 4.21 -11.21 3.95
N LEU A 181 4.71 -10.25 3.18
CA LEU A 181 3.88 -9.32 2.42
C LEU A 181 3.03 -10.09 1.38
N ARG A 182 1.71 -9.86 1.41
CA ARG A 182 0.71 -10.43 0.50
C ARG A 182 0.08 -9.40 -0.40
N GLU A 183 -0.07 -8.16 0.08
CA GLU A 183 -0.66 -7.06 -0.68
C GLU A 183 0.34 -5.90 -0.77
N LEU A 184 0.56 -5.42 -1.99
CA LEU A 184 1.35 -4.22 -2.25
C LEU A 184 0.51 -3.22 -3.03
N ASP A 185 0.34 -2.02 -2.48
CA ASP A 185 -0.28 -0.89 -3.16
C ASP A 185 0.74 0.25 -3.28
N ILE A 186 1.10 0.57 -4.51
CA ILE A 186 2.06 1.61 -4.89
C ILE A 186 1.42 2.62 -5.84
N SER A 187 0.09 2.70 -5.85
CA SER A 187 -0.63 3.60 -6.74
C SER A 187 -0.20 5.05 -6.53
N LYS A 188 -0.01 5.80 -7.62
CA LYS A 188 0.48 7.19 -7.60
C LYS A 188 1.87 7.37 -6.97
N SER A 189 2.61 6.28 -6.73
CA SER A 189 4.04 6.38 -6.41
C SER A 189 4.86 6.65 -7.69
N GLY A 190 6.12 7.03 -7.55
CA GLY A 190 6.99 7.33 -8.70
C GLY A 190 7.49 6.09 -9.41
N VAL A 191 8.72 6.14 -9.93
CA VAL A 191 9.39 4.94 -10.45
C VAL A 191 9.60 3.95 -9.31
N VAL A 192 9.09 2.73 -9.50
CA VAL A 192 9.24 1.63 -8.55
C VAL A 192 9.89 0.44 -9.25
N ASN A 193 10.97 -0.06 -8.66
CA ASN A 193 11.53 -1.34 -9.03
C ASN A 193 10.96 -2.43 -8.10
N ILE A 194 10.04 -3.25 -8.62
CA ILE A 194 9.42 -4.33 -7.84
C ILE A 194 10.29 -5.60 -7.74
N PHE A 195 11.42 -5.69 -8.45
CA PHE A 195 12.28 -6.87 -8.44
C PHE A 195 12.74 -7.25 -7.03
N GLY A 196 13.12 -6.25 -6.22
CA GLY A 196 13.51 -6.47 -4.83
C GLY A 196 12.37 -7.03 -3.98
N ILE A 197 11.15 -6.51 -4.17
CA ILE A 197 9.93 -7.04 -3.53
C ILE A 197 9.71 -8.48 -3.97
N SER A 198 9.80 -8.74 -5.27
CA SER A 198 9.54 -10.08 -5.79
C SER A 198 10.47 -11.12 -5.19
N ASN A 199 11.75 -10.79 -5.06
CA ASN A 199 12.75 -11.67 -4.49
C ASN A 199 12.55 -11.95 -3.00
N ASN A 200 12.10 -10.96 -2.21
CA ASN A 200 12.05 -11.07 -0.76
C ASN A 200 10.64 -11.35 -0.19
N CYS A 201 9.59 -11.17 -0.99
CA CYS A 201 8.19 -11.36 -0.61
C CYS A 201 7.53 -12.45 -1.48
N PRO A 202 7.91 -13.73 -1.35
CA PRO A 202 7.39 -14.81 -2.19
C PRO A 202 5.89 -15.10 -1.98
N LEU A 203 5.30 -14.56 -0.91
CA LEU A 203 3.87 -14.70 -0.57
C LEU A 203 3.00 -13.59 -1.17
N LEU A 204 3.55 -12.73 -2.04
CA LEU A 204 2.79 -11.65 -2.65
C LEU A 204 1.65 -12.21 -3.51
N GLU A 205 0.42 -11.80 -3.19
CA GLU A 205 -0.83 -12.23 -3.84
C GLU A 205 -1.48 -11.11 -4.65
N LYS A 206 -1.29 -9.85 -4.25
CA LYS A 206 -1.95 -8.70 -4.88
C LYS A 206 -1.00 -7.54 -5.08
N VAL A 207 -1.00 -6.99 -6.28
CA VAL A 207 -0.25 -5.79 -6.66
C VAL A 207 -1.21 -4.75 -7.23
N THR A 208 -1.25 -3.57 -6.61
CA THR A 208 -1.99 -2.40 -7.08
C THR A 208 -0.99 -1.29 -7.40
N ALA A 209 -1.07 -0.76 -8.60
CA ALA A 209 -0.11 0.17 -9.18
C ALA A 209 -0.85 1.08 -10.17
N ASP A 210 -1.94 1.73 -9.73
CA ASP A 210 -2.77 2.60 -10.57
C ASP A 210 -2.14 4.00 -10.73
N ASN A 211 -2.30 4.58 -11.92
CA ASN A 211 -1.84 5.92 -12.26
C ASN A 211 -0.33 6.12 -12.02
N LEU A 212 0.48 5.15 -12.48
CA LEU A 212 1.93 5.27 -12.50
C LEU A 212 2.38 5.92 -13.81
N VAL A 213 2.71 7.20 -13.71
CA VAL A 213 3.18 8.00 -14.86
C VAL A 213 4.51 7.44 -15.39
N ASP A 214 5.38 6.99 -14.48
CA ASP A 214 6.69 6.48 -14.84
C ASP A 214 6.77 4.95 -14.85
N ILE A 215 7.74 4.47 -15.61
CA ILE A 215 7.95 3.07 -15.93
C ILE A 215 8.31 2.28 -14.67
N CYS A 216 7.48 1.29 -14.32
CA CYS A 216 7.71 0.45 -13.14
C CYS A 216 7.80 -1.05 -13.44
N PHE A 217 7.31 -1.49 -14.60
CA PHE A 217 7.15 -2.92 -14.87
C PHE A 217 7.62 -3.29 -16.27
N THR A 218 8.44 -4.33 -16.35
CA THR A 218 8.64 -5.07 -17.60
C THR A 218 7.33 -5.74 -18.01
N LEU A 219 6.94 -5.53 -19.27
CA LEU A 219 5.71 -6.05 -19.86
C LEU A 219 5.51 -7.57 -19.72
N ASP A 220 6.59 -8.36 -19.81
CA ASP A 220 6.58 -9.82 -19.65
C ASP A 220 6.46 -10.27 -18.17
N GLY A 221 6.43 -9.33 -17.23
CA GLY A 221 6.37 -9.59 -15.79
C GLY A 221 7.69 -10.09 -15.19
N SER A 222 8.83 -9.95 -15.88
CA SER A 222 10.12 -10.44 -15.38
C SER A 222 10.52 -9.84 -14.01
N ASP A 223 10.11 -8.61 -13.71
CA ASP A 223 10.32 -7.98 -12.41
C ASP A 223 9.55 -8.67 -11.27
N MET A 224 8.50 -9.44 -11.58
CA MET A 224 7.68 -10.18 -10.62
C MET A 224 7.90 -11.71 -10.69
N ARG A 225 8.96 -12.17 -11.36
CA ARG A 225 9.20 -13.60 -11.66
C ARG A 225 9.30 -14.52 -10.43
N PHE A 226 9.59 -13.96 -9.25
CA PHE A 226 9.71 -14.73 -8.01
C PHE A 226 8.38 -14.78 -7.22
N CYS A 227 7.39 -13.95 -7.58
CA CYS A 227 6.08 -13.96 -6.96
C CYS A 227 5.15 -14.98 -7.64
N ASN A 228 5.37 -16.28 -7.37
CA ASN A 228 4.55 -17.34 -7.97
C ASN A 228 3.09 -17.37 -7.45
N ASN A 229 2.78 -16.59 -6.41
CA ASN A 229 1.47 -16.55 -5.75
C ASN A 229 0.61 -15.34 -6.15
N VAL A 230 1.03 -14.51 -7.11
CA VAL A 230 0.25 -13.34 -7.51
C VAL A 230 -1.05 -13.78 -8.17
N LYS A 231 -2.15 -13.41 -7.54
CA LYS A 231 -3.54 -13.65 -7.97
C LYS A 231 -4.16 -12.42 -8.58
N GLU A 232 -3.80 -11.24 -8.10
CA GLU A 232 -4.43 -9.99 -8.51
C GLU A 232 -3.41 -8.93 -8.94
N ILE A 233 -3.63 -8.36 -10.13
CA ILE A 233 -2.85 -7.23 -10.66
C ILE A 233 -3.81 -6.11 -11.05
N TYR A 234 -3.61 -4.91 -10.51
CA TYR A 234 -4.34 -3.70 -10.90
C TYR A 234 -3.34 -2.61 -11.28
N MET A 235 -3.22 -2.31 -12.56
CA MET A 235 -2.28 -1.34 -13.11
C MET A 235 -2.96 -0.48 -14.18
N ASP A 236 -4.16 0.00 -13.87
CA ASP A 236 -4.87 0.95 -14.73
C ASP A 236 -4.05 2.26 -14.81
N HIS A 237 -4.13 2.97 -15.95
CA HIS A 237 -3.46 4.25 -16.21
C HIS A 237 -1.94 4.23 -15.99
N SER A 238 -1.30 3.08 -16.20
CA SER A 238 0.11 2.88 -15.90
C SER A 238 0.95 2.61 -17.15
N SER A 239 2.22 3.00 -17.06
CA SER A 239 3.21 2.84 -18.13
C SER A 239 4.07 1.59 -17.94
N PHE A 240 4.27 0.82 -19.02
CA PHE A 240 5.10 -0.40 -19.02
C PHE A 240 6.38 -0.23 -19.83
N ASN A 241 7.45 -0.85 -19.35
CA ASN A 241 8.70 -1.00 -20.07
C ASN A 241 8.65 -2.21 -20.98
N HIS A 242 9.25 -2.10 -22.15
CA HIS A 242 9.69 -3.26 -22.91
C HIS A 242 11.16 -3.07 -23.29
N ARG A 243 11.96 -4.12 -23.09
CA ARG A 243 13.37 -4.11 -23.45
C ARG A 243 13.52 -4.31 -24.96
N GLY A 244 13.43 -3.20 -25.70
CA GLY A 244 13.68 -3.12 -27.14
C GLY A 244 12.57 -3.69 -28.03
N ASN A 245 12.60 -3.29 -29.31
CA ASN A 245 11.56 -3.62 -30.31
C ASN A 245 11.36 -5.13 -30.49
N ILE A 246 12.44 -5.92 -30.45
CA ILE A 246 12.37 -7.38 -30.67
C ILE A 246 11.44 -8.05 -29.66
N LEU A 247 11.47 -7.64 -28.38
CA LEU A 247 10.61 -8.24 -27.37
C LEU A 247 9.16 -7.82 -27.58
N LYS A 248 8.92 -6.57 -27.98
CA LYS A 248 7.58 -6.06 -28.28
C LYS A 248 6.95 -6.83 -29.44
N ASP A 249 7.68 -7.00 -30.54
CA ASP A 249 7.20 -7.75 -31.72
C ASP A 249 6.84 -9.19 -31.34
N LYS A 250 7.67 -9.83 -30.50
CA LYS A 250 7.38 -11.18 -30.01
C LYS A 250 6.18 -11.24 -29.07
N ILE A 251 5.98 -10.24 -28.21
CA ILE A 251 4.84 -10.17 -27.30
C ILE A 251 3.53 -9.85 -28.06
N SER A 252 3.59 -9.13 -29.17
CA SER A 252 2.42 -8.79 -29.99
C SER A 252 2.13 -9.80 -31.11
N ASP A 253 3.09 -10.64 -31.51
CA ASP A 253 2.90 -11.68 -32.51
C ASP A 253 1.97 -12.78 -31.99
N SER A 254 0.71 -12.76 -32.44
CA SER A 254 -0.30 -13.73 -32.03
C SER A 254 -0.11 -15.13 -32.63
N ASN A 255 0.72 -15.27 -33.66
CA ASN A 255 0.92 -16.52 -34.40
C ASN A 255 2.21 -17.26 -34.00
N ASN A 256 3.12 -16.60 -33.29
CA ASN A 256 4.41 -17.16 -32.88
C ASN A 256 4.71 -16.86 -31.40
N HIS A 257 5.75 -17.49 -30.86
CA HIS A 257 6.25 -17.24 -29.50
C HIS A 257 5.16 -17.37 -28.42
N HIS A 258 4.47 -18.51 -28.36
CA HIS A 258 3.42 -18.76 -27.36
C HIS A 258 3.94 -18.70 -25.91
N ASP A 259 5.25 -18.84 -25.73
CA ASP A 259 5.97 -18.71 -24.48
C ASP A 259 6.32 -17.25 -24.11
N ILE A 260 6.07 -16.28 -25.00
CA ILE A 260 6.40 -14.87 -24.77
C ILE A 260 5.13 -14.03 -24.89
N PHE A 261 4.58 -13.65 -23.75
CA PHE A 261 3.39 -12.81 -23.64
C PHE A 261 3.44 -11.97 -22.35
N MET A 262 2.50 -11.04 -22.22
CA MET A 262 2.42 -10.16 -21.05
C MET A 262 2.26 -10.95 -19.74
N PHE A 263 2.99 -10.57 -18.69
CA PHE A 263 3.02 -11.25 -17.39
C PHE A 263 3.42 -12.74 -17.44
N HIS A 264 4.03 -13.22 -18.53
CA HIS A 264 4.48 -14.61 -18.67
C HIS A 264 5.23 -15.13 -17.41
N TYR A 265 6.09 -14.30 -16.82
CA TYR A 265 6.91 -14.72 -15.66
C TYR A 265 6.18 -14.73 -14.31
N CYS A 266 5.02 -14.10 -14.17
CA CYS A 266 4.30 -14.00 -12.89
C CYS A 266 2.82 -14.48 -12.95
N CYS A 267 2.39 -15.05 -14.07
CA CYS A 267 0.98 -15.38 -14.30
C CYS A 267 0.53 -16.76 -13.78
N LYS A 268 1.31 -17.52 -13.02
CA LYS A 268 0.96 -18.93 -12.69
C LYS A 268 -0.31 -19.09 -11.85
N ALA A 269 -0.59 -18.16 -10.96
CA ALA A 269 -1.73 -18.20 -10.04
C ALA A 269 -2.72 -17.05 -10.30
N LEU A 270 -2.63 -16.40 -11.45
CA LEU A 270 -3.34 -15.15 -11.72
C LEU A 270 -4.83 -15.42 -11.88
N GLU A 271 -5.66 -14.67 -11.14
CA GLU A 271 -7.12 -14.80 -11.07
C GLU A 271 -7.81 -13.55 -11.63
N ARG A 272 -7.24 -12.36 -11.35
CA ARG A 272 -7.80 -11.05 -11.69
C ARG A 272 -6.74 -10.11 -12.24
N VAL A 273 -7.00 -9.46 -13.37
CA VAL A 273 -6.10 -8.44 -13.95
C VAL A 273 -6.89 -7.24 -14.45
N SER A 274 -6.43 -6.03 -14.09
CA SER A 274 -6.92 -4.75 -14.64
C SER A 274 -5.75 -3.94 -15.17
N ILE A 275 -5.78 -3.56 -16.44
CA ILE A 275 -4.72 -2.80 -17.13
C ILE A 275 -5.30 -1.81 -18.16
N ARG A 276 -6.30 -1.03 -17.75
CA ARG A 276 -6.93 -0.03 -18.63
C ARG A 276 -6.04 1.18 -18.87
N ASN A 277 -6.23 1.84 -20.00
CA ASN A 277 -5.50 3.04 -20.43
C ASN A 277 -3.98 2.87 -20.27
N MET A 278 -3.48 1.70 -20.65
CA MET A 278 -2.09 1.33 -20.50
C MET A 278 -1.22 2.07 -21.54
N LYS A 279 -0.03 2.52 -21.12
CA LYS A 279 0.94 3.17 -22.02
C LYS A 279 2.21 2.35 -22.16
N PHE A 280 2.85 2.45 -23.33
CA PHE A 280 4.20 1.95 -23.53
C PHE A 280 5.17 3.12 -23.58
N ARG A 281 6.28 2.98 -22.85
CA ARG A 281 7.43 3.86 -23.03
C ARG A 281 8.60 3.05 -23.54
N ILE A 282 9.23 3.52 -24.60
CA ILE A 282 10.42 2.91 -25.15
C ILE A 282 11.63 3.65 -24.61
N PHE A 283 12.54 2.95 -23.93
CA PHE A 283 13.85 3.51 -23.58
C PHE A 283 14.79 3.30 -24.76
N TRP A 284 14.79 4.25 -25.70
CA TRP A 284 15.94 4.44 -26.59
C TRP A 284 16.83 5.53 -25.99
N GLY A 285 18.14 5.34 -26.05
CA GLY A 285 19.08 6.30 -25.47
C GLY A 285 18.95 7.68 -26.12
N ASP A 286 18.91 8.71 -25.27
CA ASP A 286 19.05 10.17 -25.52
C ASP A 286 18.17 10.90 -26.56
N ASP A 287 17.43 10.21 -27.42
CA ASP A 287 16.55 10.87 -28.40
C ASP A 287 15.17 11.14 -27.78
N ASN A 288 14.93 12.41 -27.42
CA ASN A 288 13.75 12.97 -26.71
C ASN A 288 12.40 12.87 -27.46
N ASP A 289 12.29 12.09 -28.53
CA ASP A 289 11.02 11.90 -29.22
C ASP A 289 10.28 10.72 -28.55
N ASP A 290 9.67 11.03 -27.40
CA ASP A 290 8.72 10.15 -26.69
C ASP A 290 7.45 10.00 -27.54
N ASP A 291 7.52 9.24 -28.63
CA ASP A 291 6.35 8.73 -29.30
C ASP A 291 5.69 7.69 -28.38
N ASP A 292 4.72 8.16 -27.57
CA ASP A 292 3.77 7.31 -26.83
C ASP A 292 3.09 6.42 -27.87
N GLU A 293 3.63 5.22 -28.10
CA GLU A 293 3.09 4.32 -29.13
C GLU A 293 1.81 3.67 -28.63
N ASP A 294 0.76 3.79 -29.44
CA ASP A 294 -0.55 3.26 -29.11
C ASP A 294 -0.50 1.75 -28.87
N PHE A 295 -1.26 1.36 -27.86
CA PHE A 295 -1.37 0.00 -27.38
C PHE A 295 -1.98 -0.93 -28.45
N THR A 296 -1.34 -2.07 -28.74
CA THR A 296 -1.84 -3.02 -29.76
C THR A 296 -2.82 -4.04 -29.19
N GLN A 297 -4.01 -4.15 -29.79
CA GLN A 297 -5.04 -5.14 -29.42
C GLN A 297 -4.51 -6.59 -29.42
N ASN A 298 -3.60 -6.90 -30.35
CA ASN A 298 -2.99 -8.23 -30.47
C ASN A 298 -2.31 -8.69 -29.17
N LEU A 299 -1.74 -7.76 -28.40
CA LEU A 299 -1.10 -8.08 -27.13
C LEU A 299 -2.11 -8.55 -26.07
N LEU A 300 -3.27 -7.88 -25.93
CA LEU A 300 -4.32 -8.31 -25.00
C LEU A 300 -4.91 -9.64 -25.43
N ILE A 301 -5.17 -9.81 -26.73
CA ILE A 301 -5.66 -11.07 -27.29
C ILE A 301 -4.69 -12.20 -26.98
N LYS A 302 -3.39 -11.99 -27.23
CA LYS A 302 -2.36 -12.99 -26.94
C LYS A 302 -2.28 -13.30 -25.44
N PHE A 303 -2.37 -12.29 -24.58
CA PHE A 303 -2.44 -12.50 -23.14
C PHE A 303 -3.63 -13.36 -22.75
N VAL A 304 -4.85 -13.04 -23.17
CA VAL A 304 -6.06 -13.80 -22.80
C VAL A 304 -5.98 -15.25 -23.28
N ARG A 305 -5.46 -15.49 -24.50
CA ARG A 305 -5.28 -16.84 -25.04
C ARG A 305 -4.31 -17.68 -24.21
N ASN A 306 -3.19 -17.09 -23.76
CA ASN A 306 -2.11 -17.78 -23.04
C ASN A 306 -2.20 -17.68 -21.51
N ALA A 307 -3.13 -16.88 -20.98
CA ALA A 307 -3.35 -16.70 -19.56
C ALA A 307 -3.66 -18.05 -18.87
N PRO A 308 -3.27 -18.20 -17.59
CA PRO A 308 -3.52 -19.44 -16.85
C PRO A 308 -5.03 -19.76 -16.81
N PRO A 309 -5.41 -21.03 -16.63
CA PRO A 309 -6.81 -21.41 -16.44
C PRO A 309 -7.47 -20.79 -15.20
N THR A 310 -6.66 -20.34 -14.23
CA THR A 310 -7.13 -19.66 -13.01
C THR A 310 -7.63 -18.25 -13.28
N LEU A 311 -7.24 -17.63 -14.39
CA LEU A 311 -7.70 -16.28 -14.73
C LEU A 311 -9.18 -16.35 -15.09
N HIS A 312 -10.01 -15.67 -14.30
CA HIS A 312 -11.46 -15.66 -14.48
C HIS A 312 -12.01 -14.23 -14.62
N TRP A 313 -11.18 -13.20 -14.42
CA TRP A 313 -11.58 -11.80 -14.55
C TRP A 313 -10.46 -10.98 -15.21
N PHE A 314 -10.78 -10.29 -16.30
CA PHE A 314 -9.83 -9.45 -17.02
C PHE A 314 -10.48 -8.16 -17.53
N ARG A 315 -9.91 -7.02 -17.12
CA ARG A 315 -10.36 -5.68 -17.51
C ARG A 315 -9.24 -4.95 -18.26
N SER A 316 -9.54 -4.48 -19.46
CA SER A 316 -8.56 -3.87 -20.37
C SER A 316 -9.24 -3.02 -21.45
N ASP A 317 -8.49 -2.39 -22.34
CA ASP A 317 -9.06 -1.63 -23.46
C ASP A 317 -9.32 -2.51 -24.71
N LEU A 318 -9.78 -3.76 -24.52
CA LEU A 318 -10.17 -4.64 -25.63
C LEU A 318 -11.33 -4.01 -26.41
N THR A 319 -11.31 -4.12 -27.74
CA THR A 319 -12.48 -3.72 -28.53
C THR A 319 -13.67 -4.67 -28.28
N PRO A 320 -14.93 -4.21 -28.45
CA PRO A 320 -16.10 -5.09 -28.31
C PRO A 320 -16.06 -6.33 -29.21
N ASP A 321 -15.52 -6.21 -30.42
CA ASP A 321 -15.36 -7.33 -31.35
C ASP A 321 -14.35 -8.36 -30.81
N ASN A 322 -13.22 -7.90 -30.26
CA ASN A 322 -12.23 -8.78 -29.66
C ASN A 322 -12.75 -9.45 -28.38
N ILE A 323 -13.53 -8.74 -27.55
CA ILE A 323 -14.22 -9.35 -26.41
C ILE A 323 -15.16 -10.47 -26.88
N THR A 324 -15.95 -10.20 -27.91
CA THR A 324 -16.92 -11.16 -28.46
C THR A 324 -16.20 -12.41 -28.96
N MET A 325 -15.09 -12.23 -29.71
CA MET A 325 -14.21 -13.31 -30.15
C MET A 325 -13.64 -14.11 -28.97
N LEU A 326 -13.01 -13.44 -28.01
CA LEU A 326 -12.33 -14.09 -26.88
C LEU A 326 -13.31 -14.80 -25.93
N ARG A 327 -14.55 -14.34 -25.81
CA ARG A 327 -15.59 -15.07 -25.06
C ARG A 327 -15.93 -16.42 -25.68
N MET A 328 -15.84 -16.56 -27.01
CA MET A 328 -16.01 -17.85 -27.68
C MET A 328 -14.81 -18.78 -27.43
N GLU A 329 -13.59 -18.24 -27.38
CA GLU A 329 -12.36 -19.02 -27.17
C GLU A 329 -12.12 -19.40 -25.69
N ARG A 330 -12.46 -18.49 -24.77
CA ARG A 330 -12.20 -18.57 -23.32
C ARG A 330 -13.45 -18.18 -22.51
N PRO A 331 -14.55 -18.94 -22.58
CA PRO A 331 -15.82 -18.58 -21.93
C PRO A 331 -15.76 -18.50 -20.39
N GLY A 332 -14.72 -19.05 -19.76
CA GLY A 332 -14.50 -18.98 -18.31
C GLY A 332 -13.96 -17.63 -17.81
N ILE A 333 -13.69 -16.67 -18.69
CA ILE A 333 -13.13 -15.36 -18.33
C ILE A 333 -14.20 -14.28 -18.49
N GLU A 334 -14.46 -13.55 -17.41
CA GLU A 334 -15.21 -12.31 -17.46
C GLU A 334 -14.32 -11.20 -18.06
N LEU A 335 -14.60 -10.85 -19.33
CA LEU A 335 -13.92 -9.78 -20.06
C LEU A 335 -14.70 -8.46 -19.96
N LEU A 336 -14.03 -7.42 -19.47
CA LEU A 336 -14.58 -6.08 -19.23
C LEU A 336 -13.72 -5.00 -19.88
N ASN A 337 -14.37 -3.87 -20.20
CA ASN A 337 -13.72 -2.67 -20.70
C ASN A 337 -13.42 -1.62 -19.64
#